data_AF-A0A0R2H3G5-F1
#
_entry.id   AF-A0A0R2H3G5-F1
#
_cell.length_a   1.000
_cell.length_b   1.000
_cell.length_c   1.000
_cell.angle_alpha   90.00
_cell.angle_beta   90.00
_cell.angle_gamma   90.00
#
_symmetry.space_group_name_H-M   'P 1'
#
loop_
_entity.id
_entity.type
_entity.pdbx_description
1 polymer ?
#
loop_
_entity_poly.entity_id
_entity_poly.type
_entity_poly.pdbx_seq_one_letter_code
_entity_poly.pdbx_strand_id
1 'polypeptide(L)'
;MVDSSIKEKLTIPEAWARINYARNEFATYVKTNHIPREELATVIGKTPQYINKLLAGTEKGVAAQINLQKLMEYTQFNGDNFYEGR
;
A
#
# COMPACT_ATOMS: atom_id res chain seq x y z
N MET A 1 -13.80 -5.94 33.67
CA MET A 1 -12.46 -5.97 33.06
C MET A 1 -12.66 -6.34 31.62
N VAL A 2 -12.47 -5.42 30.68
CA VAL A 2 -12.67 -5.69 29.25
C VAL A 2 -11.40 -6.36 28.71
N ASP A 3 -11.54 -7.64 28.35
CA ASP A 3 -10.51 -8.50 27.78
C ASP A 3 -9.88 -7.84 26.55
N SER A 4 -8.72 -7.23 26.80
CA SER A 4 -7.89 -6.59 25.78
C SER A 4 -6.99 -7.64 25.14
N SER A 5 -7.55 -8.56 24.35
CA SER A 5 -6.73 -9.49 23.54
C SER A 5 -7.54 -10.17 22.43
N ILE A 6 -8.07 -9.38 21.51
CA ILE A 6 -8.23 -9.84 20.12
C ILE A 6 -7.12 -9.18 19.31
N LYS A 7 -5.86 -9.56 19.59
CA LYS A 7 -4.83 -9.51 18.56
C LYS A 7 -5.07 -10.75 17.72
N GLU A 8 -6.02 -10.67 16.78
CA GLU A 8 -6.20 -11.68 15.74
C GLU A 8 -4.81 -11.98 15.17
N LYS A 9 -4.26 -13.14 15.53
CA LYS A 9 -3.05 -13.67 14.90
C LYS A 9 -3.47 -14.05 13.49
N LEU A 10 -3.48 -13.07 12.59
CA LEU A 10 -3.57 -13.31 11.16
C LEU A 10 -2.54 -14.37 10.81
N THR A 11 -2.99 -15.44 10.17
CA THR A 11 -2.06 -16.39 9.60
C THR A 11 -1.16 -15.66 8.61
N ILE A 12 0.09 -16.11 8.44
CA ILE A 12 1.03 -15.52 7.48
C ILE A 12 0.36 -15.29 6.09
N PRO A 13 -0.41 -16.24 5.53
CA PRO A 13 -1.16 -16.03 4.29
C PRO A 13 -2.17 -14.87 4.33
N GLU A 14 -2.92 -14.71 5.41
CA GLU A 14 -3.91 -13.63 5.56
C GLU A 14 -3.26 -12.26 5.71
N ALA A 15 -2.12 -12.19 6.41
CA ALA A 15 -1.31 -10.99 6.50
C ALA A 15 -0.77 -10.58 5.11
N TRP A 16 -0.27 -11.54 4.32
CA TRP A 16 0.18 -11.29 2.95
C TRP A 16 -0.96 -10.88 2.02
N ALA A 17 -2.16 -11.47 2.19
CA ALA A 17 -3.34 -11.10 1.41
C ALA A 17 -3.75 -9.63 1.66
N ARG A 18 -3.76 -9.19 2.92
CA ARG A 18 -4.06 -7.79 3.28
C ARG A 18 -3.06 -6.80 2.67
N ILE A 19 -1.77 -7.13 2.66
CA ILE A 19 -0.72 -6.29 2.08
C ILE A 19 -0.85 -6.22 0.55
N ASN A 20 -1.12 -7.35 -0.11
CA ASN A 20 -1.33 -7.38 -1.56
C ASN A 20 -2.60 -6.62 -1.97
N TYR A 21 -3.66 -6.70 -1.16
CA TYR A 21 -4.90 -5.97 -1.38
C TYR A 21 -4.64 -4.45 -1.31
N ALA A 22 -4.04 -3.97 -0.22
CA ALA A 22 -3.71 -2.56 -0.06
C ALA A 22 -2.81 -2.03 -1.19
N ARG A 23 -1.84 -2.84 -1.66
CA ARG A 23 -1.01 -2.48 -2.83
C ARG A 23 -1.85 -2.31 -4.09
N ASN A 24 -2.74 -3.25 -4.39
CA ASN A 24 -3.56 -3.20 -5.60
C ASN A 24 -4.51 -2.00 -5.58
N GLU A 25 -5.10 -1.72 -4.42
CA GLU A 25 -5.92 -0.53 -4.20
C GLU A 25 -5.10 0.75 -4.43
N PHE A 26 -3.92 0.83 -3.83
CA PHE A 26 -3.04 1.98 -4.02
C PHE A 26 -2.59 2.14 -5.48
N ALA A 27 -2.28 1.04 -6.17
CA ALA A 27 -1.94 1.07 -7.60
C ALA A 27 -3.09 1.63 -8.44
N THR A 28 -4.32 1.26 -8.10
CA THR A 28 -5.55 1.78 -8.73
C THR A 28 -5.74 3.25 -8.40
N TYR A 29 -5.63 3.64 -7.14
CA TYR A 29 -5.70 5.02 -6.68
C TYR A 29 -4.74 5.92 -7.44
N VAL A 30 -3.47 5.53 -7.57
CA VAL A 30 -2.50 6.32 -8.33
C VAL A 30 -2.93 6.46 -9.79
N LYS A 31 -3.40 5.38 -10.41
CA LYS A 31 -3.84 5.42 -11.81
C LYS A 31 -5.03 6.37 -11.98
N THR A 32 -6.02 6.30 -11.10
CA THR A 32 -7.24 7.12 -11.14
C THR A 32 -6.94 8.60 -10.88
N ASN A 33 -6.03 8.89 -9.96
CA ASN A 33 -5.63 10.26 -9.63
C ASN A 33 -4.51 10.81 -10.53
N HIS A 34 -4.11 10.06 -11.56
CA HIS A 34 -3.04 10.44 -12.49
C HIS A 34 -1.72 10.84 -11.81
N ILE A 35 -1.40 10.26 -10.65
CA ILE A 35 -0.18 10.64 -9.90
C ILE A 35 1.04 10.14 -10.67
N PRO A 36 1.96 11.03 -11.08
CA PRO A 36 3.10 10.66 -11.89
C PRO A 36 4.07 9.75 -11.14
N ARG A 37 4.68 8.81 -11.85
CA ARG A 37 5.62 7.84 -11.24
C ARG A 37 6.90 8.52 -10.79
N GLU A 38 7.28 9.61 -11.45
CA GLU A 38 8.42 10.45 -11.16
C GLU A 38 8.28 11.14 -9.79
N GLU A 39 7.07 11.59 -9.46
CA GLU A 39 6.78 12.20 -8.17
C GLU A 39 6.90 11.18 -7.04
N LEU A 40 6.25 10.02 -7.19
CA LEU A 40 6.37 8.92 -6.22
C LEU A 40 7.82 8.45 -6.07
N ALA A 41 8.56 8.37 -7.17
CA ALA A 41 9.96 8.00 -7.18
C ALA A 41 10.82 8.99 -6.37
N THR A 42 10.53 10.29 -6.48
CA THR A 42 11.21 11.35 -5.73
C THR A 42 10.98 11.22 -4.22
N VAL A 43 9.74 10.93 -3.81
CA VAL A 43 9.36 10.80 -2.38
C VAL A 43 10.17 9.73 -1.65
N ILE A 44 10.46 8.60 -2.30
CA ILE A 44 11.21 7.49 -1.69
C ILE A 44 12.66 7.38 -2.16
N GLY A 45 13.15 8.35 -2.96
CA GLY A 45 14.51 8.34 -3.51
C GLY A 45 14.79 7.12 -4.38
N LYS A 46 13.84 6.72 -5.22
CA LYS A 46 13.94 5.57 -6.13
C LYS A 46 13.71 6.03 -7.58
N THR A 47 13.73 5.07 -8.51
CA THR A 47 13.47 5.32 -9.93
C THR A 47 11.98 5.10 -10.24
N PRO A 48 11.43 5.74 -11.29
CA PRO A 48 10.06 5.46 -11.76
C PRO A 48 9.84 3.98 -12.08
N GLN A 49 10.88 3.30 -12.60
CA GLN A 49 10.83 1.87 -12.88
C GLN A 49 10.71 1.02 -11.60
N TYR A 50 11.34 1.45 -10.49
CA TYR A 50 11.14 0.82 -9.19
C TYR A 50 9.69 0.98 -8.70
N ILE A 51 9.08 2.15 -8.88
CA ILE A 51 7.66 2.37 -8.55
C ILE A 51 6.75 1.42 -9.35
N ASN A 52 7.02 1.24 -10.65
CA ASN A 52 6.27 0.29 -11.45
C ASN A 52 6.38 -1.15 -10.92
N LYS A 53 7.58 -1.58 -10.54
CA LYS A 53 7.79 -2.91 -9.93
C LYS A 53 7.10 -3.05 -8.58
N LEU A 54 7.15 -1.99 -7.77
CA LEU A 54 6.53 -1.91 -6.46
C LEU A 54 5.02 -2.08 -6.55
N LEU A 55 4.36 -1.36 -7.46
CA LEU A 55 2.92 -1.41 -7.64
C LEU A 55 2.44 -2.68 -8.36
N ALA A 56 3.26 -3.21 -9.28
CA ALA A 56 3.02 -4.51 -9.89
C ALA A 56 3.22 -5.69 -8.90
N GLY A 57 3.79 -5.44 -7.71
CA GLY A 57 4.04 -6.50 -6.72
C GLY A 57 5.23 -7.39 -7.01
N THR A 58 6.06 -7.01 -7.98
CA THR A 58 7.29 -7.73 -8.33
C THR A 58 8.43 -7.41 -7.37
N GLU A 59 8.42 -6.21 -6.80
CA GLU A 59 9.32 -5.83 -5.70
C GLU A 59 8.76 -6.36 -4.37
N LYS A 60 9.57 -7.13 -3.64
CA LYS A 60 9.16 -7.83 -2.41
C LYS A 60 10.12 -7.55 -1.26
N GLY A 61 9.67 -7.84 -0.05
CA GLY A 61 10.46 -7.73 1.18
C GLY A 61 10.15 -6.46 1.97
N VAL A 62 10.85 -6.33 3.11
CA VAL A 62 10.59 -5.29 4.11
C VAL A 62 10.78 -3.89 3.53
N ALA A 63 11.83 -3.68 2.72
CA ALA A 63 12.08 -2.39 2.08
C ALA A 63 10.94 -1.98 1.13
N ALA A 64 10.37 -2.93 0.39
CA ALA A 64 9.23 -2.69 -0.49
C ALA A 64 7.99 -2.25 0.31
N GLN A 65 7.72 -2.93 1.43
CA GLN A 65 6.60 -2.59 2.32
C GLN A 65 6.75 -1.21 2.92
N ILE A 66 7.95 -0.85 3.42
CA ILE A 66 8.23 0.47 3.97
C ILE A 66 8.05 1.55 2.90
N ASN A 67 8.56 1.32 1.70
CA ASN A 67 8.41 2.27 0.59
C ASN A 67 6.95 2.43 0.18
N LEU A 68 6.19 1.33 0.09
CA LEU A 68 4.77 1.36 -0.22
C LEU A 68 3.99 2.16 0.84
N GLN A 69 4.26 1.92 2.12
CA GLN A 69 3.62 2.64 3.22
C GLN A 69 3.92 4.15 3.16
N LYS A 70 5.18 4.54 2.93
CA LYS A 70 5.55 5.95 2.77
C LYS A 70 4.80 6.64 1.62
N LEU A 71 4.61 5.93 0.51
CA LEU A 71 3.86 6.48 -0.63
C LEU A 71 2.37 6.59 -0.32
N MET A 72 1.79 5.63 0.39
CA MET A 72 0.40 5.70 0.84
C MET A 72 0.19 6.89 1.79
N GLU A 73 1.10 7.09 2.75
CA GLU A 73 1.06 8.23 3.67
C GLU A 73 1.22 9.57 2.94
N TYR A 74 2.19 9.67 2.02
CA TYR A 74 2.43 10.88 1.22
C TYR A 74 1.22 11.28 0.38
N THR A 75 0.59 10.30 -0.26
CA THR A 75 -0.58 10.53 -1.12
C THR A 75 -1.89 10.63 -0.35
N GLN A 76 -1.82 10.56 0.99
CA GLN A 76 -2.97 10.50 1.89
C GLN A 76 -3.95 9.38 1.51
N PHE A 77 -3.43 8.29 0.94
CA PHE A 77 -4.21 7.10 0.64
C PHE A 77 -4.58 6.42 1.96
N ASN A 78 -5.83 6.62 2.38
CA ASN A 78 -6.34 6.08 3.64
C ASN A 78 -6.80 4.62 3.54
N GLY A 79 -6.59 3.97 2.38
CA GLY A 79 -7.12 2.63 2.14
C GLY A 79 -8.63 2.64 2.25
N ASP A 80 -9.31 3.17 1.24
CA ASP A 80 -10.77 3.21 1.25
C ASP A 80 -11.32 1.80 1.49
N ASN A 81 -12.03 1.64 2.61
CA ASN A 81 -13.19 0.77 2.64
C ASN A 81 -14.07 1.26 1.49
N PHE A 82 -14.22 0.44 0.44
CA PHE A 82 -15.21 0.71 -0.59
C PHE A 82 -16.56 1.02 0.08
N TYR A 83 -17.17 2.15 -0.30
CA TYR A 83 -18.50 2.63 0.09
C TYR A 83 -18.68 3.23 1.50
N GLU A 84 -18.63 4.57 1.61
CA GLU A 84 -19.65 5.29 2.39
C GLU A 84 -20.76 5.67 1.40
N GLY A 85 -21.79 4.83 1.33
CA GLY A 85 -23.02 5.15 0.63
C GLY A 85 -23.70 6.34 1.30
N ARG A 86 -24.06 7.35 0.50
CA ARG A 86 -25.12 8.30 0.84
C ARG A 86 -26.47 7.62 0.86
#